data_AF-A0A6A4VH64-F1
#
_entry.id   AF-A0A6A4VH64-F1
#
_cell.length_a   1.000
_cell.length_b   1.000
_cell.length_c   1.000
_cell.angle_alpha   90.00
_cell.angle_beta   90.00
_cell.angle_gamma   90.00
#
_symmetry.space_group_name_H-M   'P 1'
#
loop_
_entity.id
_entity.type
_entity.pdbx_description
1 polymer ?
#
loop_
_entity_poly.entity_id
_entity_poly.type
_entity_poly.pdbx_seq_one_letter_code
_entity_poly.pdbx_strand_id
1 'polypeptide(L)'
;MLRNQAINMEKALDAYGKRVADQVRHILCEKQSKALEALEKLRAGAKFNEVAATYSEDKARSGGDLGWMTRGSMVGPFQEAAFALPTSTIANPNYTDPPVKTKFGYHIIMVEGKK
;
A
#
# COMPACT_ATOMS: atom_id res chain seq x y z
N MET A 1 -15.48 22.50 16.25
CA MET A 1 -14.69 21.29 15.92
C MET A 1 -15.33 20.46 14.79
N LEU A 2 -16.65 20.22 14.78
CA LEU A 2 -17.33 19.41 13.74
C LEU A 2 -17.25 19.99 12.30
N ARG A 3 -17.34 21.32 12.14
CA ARG A 3 -17.35 21.99 10.82
C ARG A 3 -16.03 21.83 10.06
N ASN A 4 -14.90 21.78 10.76
CA ASN A 4 -13.57 21.62 10.15
C ASN A 4 -13.32 20.18 9.71
N GLN A 5 -13.90 19.21 10.42
CA GLN A 5 -13.78 17.79 10.11
C GLN A 5 -14.62 17.41 8.86
N ALA A 6 -15.82 17.99 8.72
CA ALA A 6 -16.66 17.82 7.53
C ALA A 6 -16.00 18.39 6.25
N ILE A 7 -15.41 19.59 6.33
CA ILE A 7 -14.69 20.22 5.19
C ILE A 7 -13.50 19.37 4.75
N ASN A 8 -12.76 18.77 5.70
CA ASN A 8 -11.65 17.89 5.38
C ASN A 8 -12.11 16.58 4.74
N MET A 9 -13.26 16.05 5.16
CA MET A 9 -13.85 14.84 4.56
C MET A 9 -14.34 15.09 3.13
N GLU A 10 -15.03 16.21 2.87
CA GLU A 10 -15.48 16.57 1.52
C GLU A 10 -14.30 16.78 0.56
N LYS A 11 -13.24 17.45 1.01
CA LYS A 11 -12.00 17.60 0.23
C LYS A 11 -11.33 16.26 -0.04
N ALA A 12 -11.34 15.33 0.92
CA ALA A 12 -10.81 13.98 0.74
C ALA A 12 -11.64 13.18 -0.29
N LEU A 13 -12.96 13.35 -0.32
CA LEU A 13 -13.86 12.73 -1.29
C LEU A 13 -13.71 13.33 -2.71
N ASP A 14 -13.57 14.65 -2.83
CA ASP A 14 -13.29 15.32 -4.11
C ASP A 14 -11.90 14.91 -4.66
N ALA A 15 -10.88 14.87 -3.79
CA ALA A 15 -9.58 14.33 -4.15
C ALA A 15 -9.66 12.84 -4.53
N TYR A 16 -10.50 12.05 -3.85
CA TYR A 16 -10.73 10.65 -4.20
C TYR A 16 -11.34 10.49 -5.60
N GLY A 17 -12.25 11.39 -5.99
CA GLY A 17 -12.86 11.44 -7.33
C GLY A 17 -11.91 11.91 -8.44
N LYS A 18 -10.91 12.74 -8.12
CA LYS A 18 -9.91 13.25 -9.08
C LYS A 18 -8.65 12.40 -9.19
N ARG A 19 -8.38 11.52 -8.21
CA ARG A 19 -7.18 10.68 -8.16
C ARG A 19 -7.21 9.62 -9.25
N VAL A 20 -6.29 9.74 -10.20
CA VAL A 20 -6.17 8.92 -11.40
C VAL A 20 -5.13 7.82 -11.25
N ALA A 21 -4.06 8.05 -10.47
CA ALA A 21 -2.98 7.10 -10.31
C ALA A 21 -2.24 7.22 -8.97
N ASP A 22 -1.69 6.08 -8.53
CA ASP A 22 -0.87 5.98 -7.33
C ASP A 22 0.47 5.35 -7.63
N GLN A 23 1.53 5.88 -7.03
CA GLN A 23 2.82 5.20 -7.00
C GLN A 23 2.80 4.21 -5.83
N VAL A 24 2.80 2.92 -6.14
CA VAL A 24 2.55 1.85 -5.16
C VAL A 24 3.75 0.92 -5.06
N ARG A 25 4.06 0.48 -3.84
CA ARG A 25 4.88 -0.70 -3.61
C ARG A 25 4.08 -1.77 -2.88
N HIS A 26 4.46 -3.02 -3.07
CA HIS A 26 3.87 -4.13 -2.33
C HIS A 26 4.89 -5.18 -1.87
N ILE A 27 4.49 -5.97 -0.87
CA ILE A 27 5.11 -7.23 -0.50
C ILE A 27 4.05 -8.29 -0.71
N LEU A 28 4.26 -9.20 -1.66
CA LEU A 28 3.34 -10.30 -1.94
C LEU A 28 3.86 -11.59 -1.31
N CYS A 29 3.04 -12.26 -0.52
CA CYS A 29 3.34 -13.58 0.04
C CYS A 29 2.17 -14.53 -0.23
N GLU A 30 2.41 -15.75 -0.67
CA GLU A 30 1.37 -16.78 -0.85
C GLU A 30 0.68 -17.10 0.48
N LYS A 31 1.47 -17.23 1.55
CA LYS A 31 1.01 -17.59 2.90
C LYS A 31 0.88 -16.37 3.81
N GLN A 32 -0.20 -16.35 4.60
CA GLN A 32 -0.45 -15.29 5.57
C GLN A 32 0.66 -15.19 6.61
N SER A 33 1.16 -16.32 7.12
CA SER A 33 2.23 -16.34 8.13
C SER A 33 3.46 -15.58 7.68
N LYS A 34 3.87 -15.75 6.43
CA LYS A 34 5.03 -15.06 5.85
C LYS A 34 4.79 -13.55 5.68
N ALA A 35 3.55 -13.14 5.35
CA ALA A 35 3.19 -11.72 5.35
C ALA A 35 3.20 -11.14 6.77
N LEU A 36 2.76 -11.90 7.79
CA LEU A 36 2.84 -11.45 9.18
C LEU A 36 4.30 -11.28 9.64
N GLU A 37 5.19 -12.19 9.28
CA GLU A 37 6.63 -12.04 9.55
C GLU A 37 7.22 -10.78 8.89
N ALA A 38 6.81 -10.47 7.65
CA ALA A 38 7.22 -9.23 6.99
C ALA A 38 6.69 -7.99 7.72
N LEU A 39 5.45 -8.03 8.22
CA LEU A 39 4.89 -6.95 9.06
C LEU A 39 5.70 -6.75 10.33
N GLU A 40 6.13 -7.81 11.01
CA GLU A 40 6.99 -7.67 12.20
C GLU A 40 8.28 -6.91 11.89
N LYS A 41 8.90 -7.13 10.73
CA LYS A 41 10.09 -6.38 10.30
C LYS A 41 9.77 -4.90 10.05
N LEU A 42 8.65 -4.61 9.41
CA LEU A 42 8.19 -3.24 9.18
C LEU A 42 7.86 -2.52 10.50
N ARG A 43 7.22 -3.21 11.45
CA ARG A 43 6.93 -2.69 12.81
C ARG A 43 8.20 -2.43 13.61
N ALA A 44 9.25 -3.23 13.39
CA ALA A 44 10.58 -3.00 13.95
C ALA A 44 11.35 -1.84 13.28
N GLY A 45 10.76 -1.16 12.29
CA GLY A 45 11.36 -0.01 11.63
C GLY A 45 12.25 -0.34 10.42
N ALA A 46 12.21 -1.57 9.91
CA ALA A 46 12.93 -1.91 8.68
C ALA A 46 12.33 -1.15 7.48
N LYS A 47 13.18 -0.79 6.52
CA LYS A 47 12.74 -0.10 5.31
C LYS A 47 11.88 -1.01 4.44
N PHE A 48 10.85 -0.44 3.82
CA PHE A 48 9.90 -1.26 3.06
C PHE A 48 10.54 -2.01 1.90
N ASN A 49 11.45 -1.39 1.16
CA ASN A 49 12.14 -2.02 0.03
C ASN A 49 13.03 -3.19 0.46
N GLU A 50 13.68 -3.10 1.62
CA GLU A 50 14.54 -4.15 2.18
C GLU A 50 13.70 -5.36 2.62
N VAL A 51 12.56 -5.10 3.28
CA VAL A 51 11.61 -6.16 3.63
C VAL A 51 10.99 -6.78 2.36
N ALA A 52 10.60 -5.96 1.39
CA ALA A 52 10.06 -6.44 0.12
C ALA A 52 11.04 -7.33 -0.64
N ALA A 53 12.33 -6.95 -0.72
CA ALA A 53 13.36 -7.75 -1.38
C ALA A 53 13.51 -9.14 -0.74
N THR A 54 13.38 -9.21 0.60
CA THR A 54 13.55 -10.44 1.38
C THR A 54 12.30 -11.32 1.32
N TYR A 55 11.13 -10.76 1.58
CA TYR A 55 9.90 -11.52 1.83
C TYR A 55 9.00 -11.66 0.60
N SER A 56 8.99 -10.69 -0.31
CA SER A 56 8.08 -10.71 -1.46
C SER A 56 8.41 -11.87 -2.39
N GLU A 57 7.37 -12.55 -2.86
CA GLU A 57 7.42 -13.60 -3.87
C GLU A 57 7.21 -13.04 -5.28
N ASP A 58 6.81 -11.77 -5.41
CA ASP A 58 6.89 -11.05 -6.69
C ASP A 58 8.34 -10.59 -6.95
N LYS A 59 9.16 -11.53 -7.41
CA LYS A 59 10.60 -11.29 -7.64
C LYS A 59 10.91 -10.38 -8.82
N ALA A 60 9.95 -10.15 -9.72
CA ALA A 60 10.13 -9.19 -10.81
C ALA A 60 10.16 -7.74 -10.32
N ARG A 61 9.67 -7.49 -9.10
CA ARG A 61 9.52 -6.16 -8.50
C ARG A 61 10.56 -5.93 -7.41
N SER A 62 11.74 -5.47 -7.82
CA SER A 62 12.80 -5.11 -6.89
C SER A 62 12.31 -4.07 -5.87
N GLY A 63 12.48 -4.37 -4.58
CA GLY A 63 11.97 -3.51 -3.50
C GLY A 63 10.45 -3.31 -3.51
N GLY A 64 9.70 -4.20 -4.18
CA GLY A 64 8.24 -4.17 -4.25
C GLY A 64 7.64 -3.12 -5.19
N ASP A 65 8.45 -2.43 -6.00
CA ASP A 65 7.98 -1.30 -6.81
C ASP A 65 7.07 -1.71 -7.97
N LEU A 66 5.82 -1.24 -7.97
CA LEU A 66 4.88 -1.40 -9.08
C LEU A 66 4.84 -0.17 -9.99
N GLY A 67 5.48 0.92 -9.60
CA GLY A 67 5.39 2.21 -10.29
C GLY A 67 4.02 2.87 -10.13
N TRP A 68 3.68 3.72 -11.09
CA TRP A 68 2.40 4.43 -11.13
C TRP A 68 1.29 3.54 -11.69
N MET A 69 0.35 3.17 -10.83
CA MET A 69 -0.79 2.32 -11.14
C MET A 69 -2.04 3.18 -11.28
N THR A 70 -2.72 3.07 -12.42
CA THR A 70 -3.98 3.80 -12.67
C THR A 70 -5.16 3.11 -11.99
N ARG A 71 -6.20 3.88 -11.68
CA ARG A 71 -7.48 3.30 -11.23
C ARG A 71 -8.00 2.31 -12.29
N GLY A 72 -8.36 1.10 -11.85
CA GLY A 72 -8.81 -0.01 -12.69
C GLY A 72 -7.71 -0.98 -13.11
N SER A 73 -6.43 -0.64 -12.94
CA SER A 73 -5.30 -1.53 -13.29
C SER A 73 -4.96 -2.56 -12.20
N MET A 74 -5.51 -2.38 -11.01
CA MET A 74 -5.27 -3.23 -9.83
C MET A 74 -6.53 -4.03 -9.48
N VAL A 75 -6.36 -5.20 -8.84
CA VAL A 75 -7.50 -5.97 -8.33
C VAL A 75 -8.22 -5.22 -7.20
N GLY A 76 -9.55 -5.35 -7.13
CA GLY A 76 -10.42 -4.55 -6.25
C GLY A 76 -9.89 -4.36 -4.82
N PRO A 77 -9.64 -5.43 -4.05
CA PRO A 77 -9.17 -5.30 -2.66
C PRO A 77 -7.82 -4.57 -2.54
N PHE A 78 -6.91 -4.81 -3.49
CA PHE A 78 -5.61 -4.15 -3.52
C PHE A 78 -5.77 -2.65 -3.80
N GLN A 79 -6.60 -2.31 -4.79
CA GLN A 79 -6.87 -0.93 -5.15
C GLN A 79 -7.50 -0.16 -3.98
N GLU A 80 -8.57 -0.70 -3.39
CA GLU A 80 -9.26 -0.02 -2.28
C GLU A 80 -8.32 0.28 -1.13
N ALA A 81 -7.46 -0.69 -0.78
CA ALA A 81 -6.46 -0.51 0.26
C ALA A 81 -5.37 0.53 -0.12
N ALA A 82 -4.82 0.47 -1.34
CA ALA A 82 -3.84 1.46 -1.81
C ALA A 82 -4.43 2.88 -1.81
N PHE A 83 -5.68 3.04 -2.25
CA PHE A 83 -6.35 4.34 -2.26
C PHE A 83 -6.63 4.86 -0.85
N ALA A 84 -6.92 3.99 0.12
CA ALA A 84 -7.14 4.37 1.51
C ALA A 84 -5.86 4.81 2.25
N LEU A 85 -4.69 4.32 1.83
CA LEU A 85 -3.42 4.65 2.48
C LEU A 85 -2.99 6.11 2.22
N PRO A 86 -2.45 6.83 3.23
CA PRO A 86 -1.76 8.09 3.02
C PRO A 86 -0.45 7.86 2.25
N THR A 87 0.08 8.92 1.63
CA THR A 87 1.45 8.88 1.07
C THR A 87 2.46 8.70 2.19
N SER A 88 3.57 8.05 1.87
CA SER A 88 4.64 7.74 2.81
C SER A 88 5.96 7.56 2.08
N THR A 89 7.02 7.21 2.80
CA THR A 89 8.34 6.97 2.22
C THR A 89 8.83 5.58 2.56
N ILE A 90 9.78 5.05 1.80
CA ILE A 90 10.40 3.74 2.08
C ILE A 90 10.98 3.65 3.50
N ALA A 91 11.50 4.76 4.03
CA ALA A 91 12.09 4.83 5.36
C ALA A 91 11.05 5.00 6.48
N ASN A 92 9.93 5.68 6.21
CA ASN A 92 8.82 5.85 7.14
C ASN A 92 7.51 5.47 6.41
N PRO A 93 7.24 4.16 6.23
CA PRO A 93 6.14 3.70 5.39
C PRO A 93 4.82 3.68 6.17
N ASN A 94 3.74 4.10 5.50
CA ASN A 94 2.37 3.79 5.89
C ASN A 94 1.93 2.60 5.04
N TYR A 95 1.54 1.52 5.69
CA TYR A 95 1.21 0.27 5.01
C TYR A 95 -0.04 -0.41 5.55
N THR A 96 -0.57 -1.35 4.78
CA THR A 96 -1.74 -2.15 5.19
C THR A 96 -1.36 -3.11 6.30
N ASP A 97 -2.11 -3.02 7.40
CA ASP A 97 -2.05 -3.95 8.53
C ASP A 97 -3.49 -4.15 9.04
N PRO A 98 -4.11 -5.32 8.83
CA PRO A 98 -3.53 -6.59 8.37
C PRO A 98 -3.21 -6.65 6.86
N PRO A 99 -2.50 -7.70 6.38
CA PRO A 99 -2.25 -7.90 4.95
C PRO A 99 -3.54 -8.09 4.15
N VAL A 100 -3.59 -7.52 2.95
CA VAL A 100 -4.74 -7.58 2.04
C VAL A 100 -4.75 -8.91 1.28
N LYS A 101 -5.80 -9.71 1.44
CA LYS A 101 -5.97 -10.94 0.68
C LYS A 101 -6.47 -10.66 -0.74
N THR A 102 -5.83 -11.27 -1.73
CA THR A 102 -6.32 -11.34 -3.11
C THR A 102 -6.20 -12.78 -3.63
N LYS A 103 -6.55 -13.00 -4.90
CA LYS A 103 -6.32 -14.27 -5.60
C LYS A 103 -4.84 -14.63 -5.76
N PHE A 104 -3.92 -13.66 -5.65
CA PHE A 104 -2.48 -13.87 -5.80
C PHE A 104 -1.78 -14.20 -4.48
N GLY A 105 -2.43 -13.97 -3.34
CA GLY A 105 -1.83 -14.14 -2.02
C GLY A 105 -2.21 -13.01 -1.08
N TYR A 106 -1.32 -12.71 -0.14
CA TYR A 106 -1.45 -11.68 0.86
C TYR A 106 -0.49 -10.54 0.53
N HIS A 107 -1.02 -9.32 0.49
CA HIS A 107 -0.28 -8.13 0.12
C HIS A 107 -0.11 -7.21 1.31
N ILE A 108 1.10 -6.74 1.55
CA ILE A 108 1.34 -5.53 2.33
C ILE A 108 1.59 -4.42 1.32
N ILE A 109 0.82 -3.35 1.39
CA ILE A 109 0.81 -2.29 0.37
C ILE A 109 1.32 -1.00 1.01
N MET A 110 2.10 -0.20 0.28
CA MET A 110 2.42 1.18 0.64
C MET A 110 2.26 2.11 -0.56
N VAL A 111 2.01 3.40 -0.30
CA VAL A 111 1.90 4.42 -1.35
C VAL A 111 2.96 5.49 -1.15
N GLU A 112 3.68 5.81 -2.22
CA GLU A 112 4.71 6.86 -2.26
C GLU A 112 4.18 8.17 -2.84
N GLY A 113 3.23 8.09 -3.78
CA GLY A 113 2.72 9.25 -4.50
C GLY A 113 1.28 9.06 -4.95
N LYS A 114 0.56 10.18 -5.10
CA LYS A 114 -0.84 10.24 -5.54
C LYS A 114 -0.97 11.33 -6.59
N LYS A 115 -1.67 11.07 -7.69
CA LYS A 115 -1.89 12.00 -8.79
C LYS A 115 -3.32 11.95 -9.31
#